data_AF-A0A6C0KGN0-F1
#
_entry.id   AF-A0A6C0KGN0-F1
#
_cell.length_a   1.000
_cell.length_b   1.000
_cell.length_c   1.000
_cell.angle_alpha   90.00
_cell.angle_beta   90.00
_cell.angle_gamma   90.00
#
_symmetry.space_group_name_H-M   'P 1'
#
loop_
_entity.id
_entity.type
_entity.pdbx_description
1 polymer ?
#
loop_
_entity_poly.entity_id
_entity_poly.type
_entity_poly.pdbx_seq_one_letter_code
_entity_poly.pdbx_strand_id
1 'polypeptide(L)'
;MASDHPQIKTVIDELCQKYAGNEYIMGRMQAYVCQQLPQLLETMQKTHEQRQQRIDELTAEQTAFIKSFLNNNQYFYNASTEKFFYYDGKHYSLYSEDNILHHVLTTITADKQLMQWKQRTKVYIMKRIKENALTKTVPESETIQHVLGQLYPTIFATKTEAKYFLTMIGDNIFKKNGDLIHFLPVQAKHFIRELNTMCQGFLGTNLHHTIKHKYHEHNYQQCRIVNVFESVKNESLWKSMLNACSLDMLCVACHYSTRFQDSDTFLLHYSNNNALVADVMFLKNNSSDSIIQLFIDEYLQKNARASDSMQINWKNMQYLWKHFLESKHLPAIIFQQTLHGLFVQKLGDYYKEDGDVFVNISSKYLPAMQKFVCFWDENMAVDETLDNEFEIDEICTLFKKGCGETVNNNQMIDLITYFYPDIEIENDKYIYNLRCAKWDKQLDINVALEAMKQEYIAENQPLTFSNYDAYLYYCKYFSGGLIVSKMFYDNHVFR
;
A
#
# COMPACT_ATOMS: atom_id res chain seq x y z
N MET A 1 17.20 -64.95 6.62
CA MET A 1 17.06 -65.66 7.91
C MET A 1 17.16 -67.19 7.79
N ALA A 2 16.93 -67.82 6.63
CA ALA A 2 17.09 -69.27 6.47
C ALA A 2 18.52 -69.74 6.08
N SER A 3 19.50 -68.84 5.93
CA SER A 3 20.83 -69.15 5.37
C SER A 3 21.88 -69.59 6.39
N ASP A 4 21.70 -69.30 7.68
CA ASP A 4 22.82 -69.35 8.65
C ASP A 4 22.74 -70.57 9.60
N HIS A 5 21.58 -71.22 9.67
CA HIS A 5 21.38 -72.43 10.47
C HIS A 5 22.27 -73.61 10.05
N PRO A 6 22.52 -73.88 8.74
CA PRO A 6 23.43 -74.93 8.32
C PRO A 6 24.86 -74.65 8.79
N GLN A 7 25.28 -73.38 8.71
CA GLN A 7 26.63 -72.95 9.03
C GLN A 7 26.93 -73.05 10.53
N ILE A 8 25.99 -72.64 11.40
CA ILE A 8 26.13 -72.78 12.86
C ILE A 8 26.26 -74.27 13.25
N LYS A 9 25.44 -75.12 12.62
CA LYS A 9 25.47 -76.57 12.88
C LYS A 9 26.81 -77.18 12.45
N THR A 10 27.29 -76.86 11.24
CA THR A 10 28.59 -77.32 10.74
C THR A 10 29.74 -76.92 11.66
N VAL A 11 29.75 -75.68 12.16
CA VAL A 11 30.80 -75.22 13.10
C VAL A 11 30.75 -75.96 14.45
N ILE A 12 29.55 -76.23 14.98
CA ILE A 12 29.40 -77.01 16.22
C ILE A 12 29.88 -78.46 16.00
N ASP A 13 29.53 -79.06 14.87
CA ASP A 13 29.93 -80.43 14.51
C ASP A 13 31.47 -80.52 14.32
N GLU A 14 32.10 -79.53 13.68
CA GLU A 14 33.55 -79.41 13.54
C GLU A 14 34.25 -79.27 14.90
N LEU A 15 33.70 -78.47 15.82
CA LEU A 15 34.24 -78.32 17.19
C LEU A 15 34.11 -79.62 17.99
N CYS A 16 32.98 -80.32 17.89
CA CYS A 16 32.79 -81.65 18.46
C CYS A 16 33.84 -82.64 17.94
N GLN A 17 34.09 -82.64 16.63
CA GLN A 17 35.05 -83.55 16.00
C GLN A 17 36.50 -83.22 16.41
N LYS A 18 36.85 -81.93 16.50
CA LYS A 18 38.21 -81.45 16.87
C LYS A 18 38.60 -81.82 18.30
N TYR A 19 37.65 -81.86 19.23
CA TYR A 19 37.91 -82.10 20.65
C TYR A 19 37.39 -83.46 21.17
N ALA A 20 36.95 -84.37 20.28
CA ALA A 20 36.35 -85.66 20.63
C ALA A 20 37.19 -86.55 21.58
N GLY A 21 38.52 -86.43 21.54
CA GLY A 21 39.43 -87.17 22.43
C GLY A 21 39.75 -86.50 23.77
N ASN A 22 39.16 -85.35 24.07
CA ASN A 22 39.42 -84.57 25.28
C ASN A 22 38.13 -84.39 26.10
N GLU A 23 37.87 -85.31 27.02
CA GLU A 23 36.67 -85.32 27.86
C GLU A 23 36.48 -84.03 28.66
N TYR A 24 37.56 -83.39 29.12
CA TYR A 24 37.51 -82.13 29.85
C TYR A 24 36.92 -81.00 28.98
N ILE A 25 37.40 -80.87 27.74
CA ILE A 25 36.93 -79.84 26.80
C ILE A 25 35.51 -80.16 26.31
N MET A 26 35.18 -81.42 26.06
CA MET A 26 33.83 -81.83 25.66
C MET A 26 32.80 -81.56 26.77
N GLY A 27 33.12 -81.82 28.04
CA GLY A 27 32.25 -81.49 29.17
C GLY A 27 32.04 -79.98 29.33
N ARG A 28 33.09 -79.18 29.13
CA ARG A 28 33.00 -77.70 29.11
C ARG A 28 32.15 -77.19 27.95
N MET A 29 32.31 -77.78 26.76
CA MET A 29 31.55 -77.42 25.56
C MET A 29 30.07 -77.75 25.72
N GLN A 30 29.73 -78.94 26.25
CA GLN A 30 28.36 -79.31 26.57
C GLN A 30 27.74 -78.35 27.58
N ALA A 31 28.45 -78.02 28.66
CA ALA A 31 27.96 -77.05 29.65
C ALA A 31 27.74 -75.66 29.03
N TYR A 32 28.63 -75.20 28.15
CA TYR A 32 28.47 -73.91 27.48
C TYR A 32 27.30 -73.91 26.48
N VAL A 33 27.26 -74.86 25.55
CA VAL A 33 26.27 -74.91 24.46
C VAL A 33 24.87 -75.25 24.96
N CYS A 34 24.75 -76.19 25.91
CA CYS A 34 23.44 -76.66 26.37
C CYS A 34 22.90 -75.86 27.57
N GLN A 35 23.74 -75.21 28.38
CA GLN A 35 23.28 -74.52 29.59
C GLN A 35 23.48 -73.00 29.53
N GLN A 36 24.68 -72.52 29.15
CA GLN A 36 24.99 -71.08 29.19
C GLN A 36 24.49 -70.32 27.96
N LEU A 37 24.66 -70.89 26.76
CA LEU A 37 24.31 -70.24 25.50
C LEU A 37 22.80 -69.94 25.38
N PRO A 38 21.87 -70.85 25.76
CA PRO A 38 20.44 -70.54 25.73
C PRO A 38 20.06 -69.37 26.66
N GLN A 39 20.60 -69.36 27.88
CA GLN A 39 20.37 -68.26 28.84
C GLN A 39 20.94 -66.93 28.34
N LEU A 40 22.12 -66.96 27.71
CA LEU A 40 22.74 -65.79 27.11
C LEU A 40 21.88 -65.24 25.96
N LEU A 41 21.41 -66.10 25.05
CA LEU A 41 20.56 -65.71 23.93
C LEU A 41 19.19 -65.18 24.40
N GLU A 42 18.58 -65.79 25.42
CA GLU A 42 17.33 -65.29 26.01
C GLU A 42 17.52 -63.91 26.65
N THR A 43 18.66 -63.70 27.33
CA THR A 43 19.02 -62.39 27.90
C THR A 43 19.26 -61.35 26.79
N MET A 44 19.96 -61.72 25.71
CA MET A 44 20.16 -60.86 24.54
C MET A 44 18.84 -60.49 23.87
N GLN A 45 17.92 -61.44 23.73
CA GLN A 45 16.58 -61.20 23.19
C GLN A 45 15.79 -60.22 24.07
N LYS A 46 15.68 -60.48 25.38
CA LYS A 46 14.99 -59.57 26.31
C LYS A 46 15.58 -58.17 26.30
N THR A 47 16.91 -58.05 26.24
CA THR A 47 17.60 -56.75 26.14
C THR A 47 17.29 -56.04 24.83
N HIS A 48 17.23 -56.79 23.72
CA HIS A 48 16.87 -56.25 22.41
C HIS A 48 15.42 -55.75 22.38
N GLU A 49 14.48 -56.55 22.87
CA GLU A 49 13.06 -56.19 22.97
C GLU A 49 12.83 -54.96 23.86
N GLN A 50 13.45 -54.91 25.05
CA GLN A 50 13.38 -53.76 25.95
C GLN A 50 13.97 -52.50 25.31
N ARG A 51 15.08 -52.63 24.57
CA ARG A 51 15.68 -51.52 23.84
C ARG A 51 14.76 -51.01 22.73
N GLN A 52 14.13 -51.91 21.98
CA GLN A 52 13.21 -51.56 20.91
C GLN A 52 11.97 -50.85 21.48
N GLN A 53 11.35 -51.43 22.51
CA GLN A 53 10.21 -50.82 23.19
C GLN A 53 10.53 -49.42 23.72
N ARG A 54 11.70 -49.24 24.34
CA ARG A 54 12.15 -47.92 24.82
C ARG A 54 12.35 -46.91 23.69
N ILE A 55 12.84 -47.34 22.53
CA ILE A 55 12.98 -46.47 21.35
C ILE A 55 11.61 -46.05 20.82
N ASP A 56 10.65 -46.97 20.81
CA ASP A 56 9.29 -46.71 20.34
C ASP A 56 8.56 -45.73 21.28
N GLU A 57 8.66 -45.94 22.60
CA GLU A 57 8.12 -45.04 23.63
C GLU A 57 8.72 -43.63 23.52
N LEU A 58 10.05 -43.50 23.45
CA LEU A 58 10.73 -42.21 23.28
C LEU A 58 10.35 -41.50 21.98
N THR A 59 10.10 -42.26 20.91
CA THR A 59 9.66 -41.70 19.63
C THR A 59 8.23 -41.15 19.72
N ALA A 60 7.34 -41.86 20.42
CA ALA A 60 5.98 -41.41 20.67
C ALA A 60 5.97 -40.14 21.54
N GLU A 61 6.73 -40.12 22.64
CA GLU A 61 6.90 -38.96 23.51
C GLU A 61 7.49 -37.76 22.76
N GLN A 62 8.55 -37.97 21.98
CA GLN A 62 9.17 -36.91 21.17
C GLN A 62 8.14 -36.31 20.19
N THR A 63 7.36 -37.14 19.52
CA THR A 63 6.35 -36.69 18.54
C THR A 63 5.24 -35.89 19.23
N ALA A 64 4.76 -36.37 20.38
CA ALA A 64 3.74 -35.67 21.18
C ALA A 64 4.25 -34.31 21.67
N PHE A 65 5.48 -34.26 22.19
CA PHE A 65 6.13 -33.02 22.62
C PHE A 65 6.26 -32.01 21.47
N ILE A 66 6.79 -32.44 20.32
CA ILE A 66 6.97 -31.55 19.15
C ILE A 66 5.63 -30.96 18.71
N LYS A 67 4.58 -31.80 18.65
CA LYS A 67 3.24 -31.35 18.27
C LYS A 67 2.68 -30.32 19.26
N SER A 68 2.81 -30.59 20.56
CA SER A 68 2.38 -29.66 21.61
C SER A 68 3.15 -28.34 21.54
N PHE A 69 4.48 -28.41 21.41
CA PHE A 69 5.34 -27.23 21.34
C PHE A 69 5.01 -26.34 20.14
N LEU A 70 4.86 -26.92 18.94
CA LEU A 70 4.54 -26.15 17.72
C LEU A 70 3.10 -25.63 17.71
N ASN A 71 2.16 -26.30 18.36
CA ASN A 71 0.79 -25.80 18.50
C ASN A 71 0.71 -24.57 19.42
N ASN A 72 1.54 -24.54 20.47
CA ASN A 72 1.57 -23.44 21.43
C ASN A 72 2.45 -22.27 20.98
N ASN A 73 3.31 -22.48 19.98
CA ASN A 73 4.27 -21.49 19.52
C ASN A 73 4.25 -21.36 17.99
N GLN A 74 3.73 -20.24 17.50
CA GLN A 74 3.55 -20.01 16.08
C GLN A 74 4.80 -19.38 15.47
N TYR A 75 5.79 -20.23 15.22
CA TYR A 75 7.02 -19.85 14.52
C TYR A 75 6.90 -20.07 13.01
N PHE A 76 7.42 -19.12 12.25
CA PHE A 76 7.46 -19.15 10.79
C PHE A 76 8.87 -18.86 10.27
N TYR A 77 9.11 -19.24 9.02
CA TYR A 77 10.36 -19.01 8.33
C TYR A 77 10.11 -18.49 6.93
N ASN A 78 11.00 -17.64 6.43
CA ASN A 78 11.06 -17.29 5.02
C ASN A 78 12.41 -17.70 4.42
N ALA A 79 12.38 -18.64 3.48
CA ALA A 79 13.60 -19.17 2.85
C ALA A 79 14.34 -18.12 2.01
N SER A 80 13.63 -17.18 1.38
CA SER A 80 14.25 -16.17 0.52
C SER A 80 15.08 -15.12 1.28
N THR A 81 14.72 -14.85 2.54
CA THR A 81 15.43 -13.87 3.39
C THR A 81 16.17 -14.52 4.56
N GLU A 82 16.03 -15.84 4.72
CA GLU A 82 16.56 -16.64 5.83
C GLU A 82 16.15 -16.13 7.22
N LYS A 83 15.00 -15.46 7.31
CA LYS A 83 14.48 -14.86 8.55
C LYS A 83 13.46 -15.76 9.23
N PHE A 84 13.46 -15.73 10.56
CA PHE A 84 12.44 -16.34 11.39
C PHE A 84 11.48 -15.30 11.94
N PHE A 85 10.25 -15.73 12.17
CA PHE A 85 9.16 -14.88 12.66
C PHE A 85 8.39 -15.59 13.76
N TYR A 86 7.80 -14.82 14.65
CA TYR A 86 6.90 -15.30 15.69
C TYR A 86 5.59 -14.53 15.64
N TYR A 87 4.49 -15.25 15.82
CA TYR A 87 3.15 -14.66 15.93
C TYR A 87 2.59 -14.95 17.33
N ASP A 88 2.22 -13.89 18.05
CA ASP A 88 1.69 -13.97 19.42
C ASP A 88 0.16 -14.06 19.48
N GLY A 89 -0.50 -14.18 18.32
CA GLY A 89 -1.96 -14.14 18.16
C GLY A 89 -2.51 -12.73 17.88
N LYS A 90 -1.67 -11.68 17.92
CA LYS A 90 -2.04 -10.29 17.64
C LYS A 90 -1.12 -9.63 16.63
N HIS A 91 0.19 -9.79 16.75
CA HIS A 91 1.22 -9.18 15.93
C HIS A 91 2.31 -10.18 15.53
N TYR A 92 2.74 -10.08 14.28
CA TYR A 92 3.92 -10.76 13.78
C TYR A 92 5.16 -9.96 14.11
N SER A 93 6.23 -10.64 14.51
CA SER A 93 7.51 -10.01 14.82
C SER A 93 8.68 -10.79 14.22
N LEU A 94 9.75 -10.08 13.89
CA LEU A 94 11.03 -10.72 13.56
C LEU A 94 11.58 -11.39 14.82
N TYR A 95 12.04 -12.63 14.68
CA TYR A 95 12.52 -13.42 15.80
C TYR A 95 13.88 -14.04 15.47
N SER A 96 14.81 -14.08 16.43
CA SER A 96 16.15 -14.62 16.18
C SER A 96 16.18 -16.14 16.31
N GLU A 97 16.99 -16.81 15.48
CA GLU A 97 17.19 -18.26 15.58
C GLU A 97 17.68 -18.67 16.97
N ASP A 98 18.59 -17.88 17.57
CA ASP A 98 19.11 -18.13 18.92
C ASP A 98 18.02 -18.12 20.00
N ASN A 99 17.05 -17.20 19.90
CA ASN A 99 15.94 -17.15 20.85
C ASN A 99 15.02 -18.37 20.69
N ILE A 100 14.78 -18.82 19.45
CA ILE A 100 14.02 -20.07 19.19
C ILE A 100 14.76 -21.25 19.80
N LEU A 101 16.06 -21.37 19.53
CA LEU A 101 16.89 -22.45 20.05
C LEU A 101 16.91 -22.46 21.58
N HIS A 102 17.07 -21.29 22.21
CA HIS A 102 17.01 -21.15 23.66
C HIS A 102 15.66 -21.60 24.21
N HIS A 103 14.54 -21.16 23.61
CA HIS A 103 13.20 -21.56 24.03
C HIS A 103 13.01 -23.08 23.90
N VAL A 104 13.34 -23.65 22.75
CA VAL A 104 13.25 -25.10 22.50
C VAL A 104 14.07 -25.89 23.53
N LEU A 105 15.32 -25.50 23.77
CA LEU A 105 16.21 -26.22 24.69
C LEU A 105 15.77 -26.09 26.15
N THR A 106 15.25 -24.94 26.54
CA THR A 106 14.71 -24.72 27.89
C THR A 106 13.48 -25.57 28.12
N THR A 107 12.55 -25.61 27.16
CA THR A 107 11.32 -26.42 27.26
C THR A 107 11.63 -27.93 27.24
N ILE A 108 12.60 -28.39 26.43
CA ILE A 108 13.06 -29.80 26.49
C ILE A 108 13.69 -30.12 27.85
N THR A 109 14.42 -29.18 28.45
CA THR A 109 15.11 -29.44 29.74
C THR A 109 14.12 -29.56 30.90
N ALA A 110 12.97 -28.89 30.81
CA ALA A 110 11.86 -29.08 31.75
C ALA A 110 11.25 -30.49 31.66
N ASP A 111 11.31 -31.12 30.48
CA ASP A 111 10.85 -32.49 30.24
C ASP A 111 12.00 -33.50 30.41
N LYS A 112 12.10 -34.08 31.61
CA LYS A 112 13.19 -34.99 31.99
C LYS A 112 13.30 -36.22 31.08
N GLN A 113 12.22 -36.65 30.43
CA GLN A 113 12.20 -37.87 29.62
C GLN A 113 12.94 -37.68 28.28
N LEU A 114 12.80 -36.50 27.66
CA LEU A 114 13.37 -36.21 26.34
C LEU A 114 14.81 -35.69 26.36
N MET A 115 15.41 -35.54 27.54
CA MET A 115 16.79 -35.06 27.71
C MET A 115 17.82 -35.89 26.93
N GLN A 116 17.64 -37.21 26.85
CA GLN A 116 18.54 -38.10 26.12
C GLN A 116 18.51 -37.84 24.61
N TRP A 117 17.41 -37.32 24.08
CA TRP A 117 17.21 -37.00 22.67
C TRP A 117 17.21 -35.50 22.40
N LYS A 118 17.67 -34.67 23.34
CA LYS A 118 17.63 -33.19 23.29
C LYS A 118 18.11 -32.63 21.95
N GLN A 119 19.29 -33.05 21.48
CA GLN A 119 19.84 -32.56 20.21
C GLN A 119 19.01 -33.01 19.00
N ARG A 120 18.51 -34.25 19.01
CA ARG A 120 17.67 -34.80 17.93
C ARG A 120 16.32 -34.07 17.86
N THR A 121 15.67 -33.87 19.01
CA THR A 121 14.39 -33.14 19.13
C THR A 121 14.55 -31.70 18.65
N LYS A 122 15.62 -31.02 19.08
CA LYS A 122 15.96 -29.65 18.63
C LYS A 122 16.05 -29.55 17.10
N VAL A 123 16.84 -30.43 16.48
CA VAL A 123 17.01 -30.43 15.02
C VAL A 123 15.68 -30.66 14.30
N TYR A 124 14.84 -31.56 14.82
CA TYR A 124 13.54 -31.84 14.23
C TYR A 124 12.57 -30.64 14.34
N ILE A 125 12.51 -29.97 15.49
CA ILE A 125 11.69 -28.76 15.69
C ILE A 125 12.15 -27.66 14.73
N MET A 126 13.45 -27.40 14.64
CA MET A 126 13.98 -26.38 13.72
C MET A 126 13.67 -26.71 12.26
N LYS A 127 13.74 -27.98 11.87
CA LYS A 127 13.35 -28.42 10.53
C LYS A 127 11.86 -28.13 10.27
N ARG A 128 10.97 -28.46 11.21
CA ARG A 128 9.52 -28.18 11.09
C ARG A 128 9.21 -26.69 11.01
N ILE A 129 9.93 -25.85 11.77
CA ILE A 129 9.78 -24.39 11.70
C ILE A 129 10.22 -23.87 10.32
N LYS A 130 11.36 -24.35 9.80
CA LYS A 130 11.86 -23.98 8.46
C LYS A 130 10.92 -24.42 7.32
N GLU A 131 10.14 -25.47 7.53
CA GLU A 131 9.08 -25.91 6.60
C GLU A 131 7.80 -25.06 6.69
N ASN A 132 7.61 -24.29 7.75
CA ASN A 132 6.44 -23.43 7.97
C ASN A 132 6.65 -22.03 7.36
N ALA A 133 6.26 -21.88 6.10
CA ALA A 133 6.41 -20.62 5.38
C ALA A 133 5.51 -19.50 5.94
N LEU A 134 6.09 -18.31 6.18
CA LEU A 134 5.35 -17.13 6.65
C LEU A 134 4.15 -16.78 5.75
N THR A 135 4.31 -16.92 4.43
CA THR A 135 3.25 -16.59 3.45
C THR A 135 2.03 -17.50 3.51
N LYS A 136 2.11 -18.63 4.22
CA LYS A 136 0.99 -19.56 4.44
C LYS A 136 0.28 -19.35 5.78
N THR A 137 0.63 -18.28 6.51
CA THR A 137 0.04 -18.00 7.81
C THR A 137 -1.46 -17.69 7.73
N VAL A 138 -2.17 -17.94 8.83
CA VAL A 138 -3.57 -17.59 9.02
C VAL A 138 -3.65 -16.64 10.22
N PRO A 139 -3.72 -15.31 9.99
CA PRO A 139 -3.84 -14.34 11.07
C PRO A 139 -5.21 -14.42 11.74
N GLU A 140 -5.22 -14.15 13.05
CA GLU A 140 -6.43 -14.02 13.85
C GLU A 140 -7.25 -12.80 13.43
N SER A 141 -8.53 -12.83 13.82
CA SER A 141 -9.46 -11.74 13.52
C SER A 141 -9.00 -10.40 14.12
N GLU A 142 -8.33 -10.41 15.28
CA GLU A 142 -7.78 -9.21 15.92
C GLU A 142 -6.72 -8.56 15.04
N THR A 143 -5.75 -9.33 14.52
CA THR A 143 -4.72 -8.84 13.60
C THR A 143 -5.32 -8.29 12.31
N ILE A 144 -6.30 -8.99 11.74
CA ILE A 144 -7.01 -8.53 10.54
C ILE A 144 -7.70 -7.18 10.79
N GLN A 145 -8.43 -7.05 11.90
CA GLN A 145 -9.11 -5.78 12.21
C GLN A 145 -8.12 -4.66 12.53
N HIS A 146 -6.99 -4.96 13.18
CA HIS A 146 -5.93 -4.00 13.41
C HIS A 146 -5.39 -3.43 12.08
N VAL A 147 -5.00 -4.30 11.15
CA VAL A 147 -4.52 -3.90 9.81
C VAL A 147 -5.58 -3.07 9.07
N LEU A 148 -6.84 -3.51 9.07
CA LEU A 148 -7.91 -2.77 8.41
C LEU A 148 -8.17 -1.41 9.06
N GLY A 149 -8.05 -1.29 10.38
CA GLY A 149 -8.21 -0.03 11.12
C GLY A 149 -7.06 0.96 10.92
N GLN A 150 -5.90 0.49 10.45
CA GLN A 150 -4.79 1.36 10.05
C GLN A 150 -5.00 1.92 8.63
N LEU A 151 -5.49 1.09 7.71
CA LEU A 151 -5.72 1.48 6.31
C LEU A 151 -7.00 2.29 6.10
N TYR A 152 -8.05 2.00 6.86
CA TYR A 152 -9.32 2.72 6.84
C TYR A 152 -9.52 3.49 8.16
N PRO A 153 -9.89 4.79 8.12
CA PRO A 153 -10.25 5.59 6.95
C PRO A 153 -9.06 6.37 6.34
N THR A 154 -7.83 6.11 6.76
CA THR A 154 -6.67 6.95 6.41
C THR A 154 -6.30 6.88 4.93
N ILE A 155 -6.30 5.71 4.32
CA ILE A 155 -5.85 5.47 2.93
C ILE A 155 -7.02 5.11 2.01
N PHE A 156 -8.03 4.41 2.54
CA PHE A 156 -9.21 3.96 1.79
C PHE A 156 -10.51 4.43 2.43
N ALA A 157 -11.55 4.62 1.61
CA ALA A 157 -12.86 5.10 2.03
C ALA A 157 -13.65 4.04 2.80
N THR A 158 -13.38 2.76 2.54
CA THR A 158 -14.09 1.65 3.18
C THR A 158 -13.16 0.51 3.59
N LYS A 159 -13.59 -0.28 4.57
CA LYS A 159 -12.91 -1.55 4.90
C LYS A 159 -12.90 -2.53 3.72
N THR A 160 -13.89 -2.46 2.83
CA THR A 160 -13.98 -3.35 1.66
C THR A 160 -12.93 -3.00 0.61
N GLU A 161 -12.68 -1.71 0.36
CA GLU A 161 -11.55 -1.25 -0.47
C GLU A 161 -10.21 -1.67 0.11
N ALA A 162 -10.00 -1.50 1.42
CA ALA A 162 -8.78 -1.95 2.09
C ALA A 162 -8.57 -3.47 1.95
N LYS A 163 -9.64 -4.28 2.05
CA LYS A 163 -9.57 -5.74 1.79
C LYS A 163 -9.23 -6.05 0.33
N TYR A 164 -9.84 -5.35 -0.63
CA TYR A 164 -9.54 -5.51 -2.04
C TYR A 164 -8.06 -5.20 -2.31
N PHE A 165 -7.57 -4.06 -1.81
CA PHE A 165 -6.17 -3.68 -1.90
C PHE A 165 -5.23 -4.73 -1.29
N LEU A 166 -5.51 -5.21 -0.07
CA LEU A 166 -4.69 -6.25 0.56
C LEU A 166 -4.71 -7.57 -0.23
N THR A 167 -5.86 -7.94 -0.81
CA THR A 167 -5.97 -9.13 -1.67
C THR A 167 -5.11 -8.96 -2.93
N MET A 168 -5.16 -7.78 -3.57
CA MET A 168 -4.33 -7.41 -4.71
C MET A 168 -2.83 -7.43 -4.35
N ILE A 169 -2.43 -6.93 -3.17
CA ILE A 169 -1.04 -7.01 -2.71
C ILE A 169 -0.61 -8.48 -2.53
N GLY A 170 -1.47 -9.32 -1.96
CA GLY A 170 -1.22 -10.75 -1.83
C GLY A 170 -1.05 -11.45 -3.19
N ASP A 171 -1.90 -11.12 -4.15
CA ASP A 171 -1.77 -11.60 -5.54
C ASP A 171 -0.42 -11.18 -6.11
N ASN A 172 0.01 -9.96 -5.82
CA ASN A 172 1.29 -9.46 -6.29
C ASN A 172 2.48 -10.22 -5.67
N ILE A 173 2.41 -10.54 -4.37
CA ILE A 173 3.43 -11.34 -3.67
C ILE A 173 3.51 -12.76 -4.26
N PHE A 174 2.36 -13.35 -4.58
CA PHE A 174 2.28 -14.70 -5.18
C PHE A 174 2.43 -14.73 -6.71
N LYS A 175 2.61 -13.58 -7.36
CA LYS A 175 2.72 -13.49 -8.84
C LYS A 175 1.51 -14.08 -9.57
N LYS A 176 0.31 -13.88 -9.01
CA LYS A 176 -0.96 -14.25 -9.66
C LYS A 176 -1.36 -13.16 -10.66
N ASN A 177 -2.09 -13.56 -11.71
CA ASN A 177 -2.74 -12.65 -12.66
C ASN A 177 -1.79 -11.58 -13.25
N GLY A 178 -0.60 -12.01 -13.68
CA GLY A 178 0.46 -11.11 -14.13
C GLY A 178 0.14 -10.30 -15.39
N ASP A 179 -0.98 -10.58 -16.06
CA ASP A 179 -1.50 -9.83 -17.19
C ASP A 179 -2.42 -8.67 -16.77
N LEU A 180 -2.91 -8.66 -15.53
CA LEU A 180 -3.74 -7.57 -15.00
C LEU A 180 -2.92 -6.32 -14.70
N ILE A 181 -3.62 -5.18 -14.78
CA ILE A 181 -3.04 -3.86 -14.54
C ILE A 181 -3.95 -3.09 -13.59
N HIS A 182 -3.42 -2.78 -12.42
CA HIS A 182 -4.08 -1.99 -11.39
C HIS A 182 -3.59 -0.55 -11.47
N PHE A 183 -4.45 0.36 -11.89
CA PHE A 183 -4.17 1.78 -11.92
C PHE A 183 -4.39 2.39 -10.54
N LEU A 184 -3.31 2.88 -9.95
CA LEU A 184 -3.34 3.66 -8.72
C LEU A 184 -2.98 5.12 -9.02
N PRO A 185 -3.56 6.09 -8.31
CA PRO A 185 -3.19 7.50 -8.45
C PRO A 185 -1.68 7.70 -8.24
N VAL A 186 -1.09 8.69 -8.92
CA VAL A 186 0.35 8.98 -8.86
C VAL A 186 0.81 9.29 -7.43
N GLN A 187 -0.08 9.90 -6.65
CA GLN A 187 0.08 10.25 -5.25
C GLN A 187 0.39 9.01 -4.38
N ALA A 188 -0.13 7.83 -4.73
CA ALA A 188 0.11 6.59 -3.99
C ALA A 188 1.49 5.96 -4.28
N LYS A 189 2.23 6.46 -5.28
CA LYS A 189 3.51 5.88 -5.70
C LYS A 189 4.53 5.79 -4.56
N HIS A 190 4.59 6.81 -3.70
CA HIS A 190 5.52 6.82 -2.57
C HIS A 190 5.16 5.74 -1.54
N PHE A 191 3.89 5.69 -1.14
CA PHE A 191 3.37 4.67 -0.23
C PHE A 191 3.63 3.24 -0.72
N ILE A 192 3.35 2.95 -2.00
CA ILE A 192 3.59 1.62 -2.59
C ILE A 192 5.08 1.27 -2.62
N ARG A 193 5.96 2.24 -2.90
CA ARG A 193 7.41 2.03 -2.88
C ARG A 193 7.89 1.61 -1.49
N GLU A 194 7.47 2.32 -0.45
CA GLU A 194 7.86 2.01 0.93
C GLU A 194 7.32 0.65 1.38
N LEU A 195 6.06 0.35 1.08
CA LEU A 195 5.48 -0.97 1.34
C LEU A 195 6.25 -2.08 0.60
N ASN A 196 6.68 -1.83 -0.63
CA ASN A 196 7.51 -2.76 -1.41
C ASN A 196 8.88 -2.98 -0.78
N THR A 197 9.53 -1.93 -0.25
CA THR A 197 10.79 -2.06 0.50
C THR A 197 10.63 -2.99 1.70
N MET A 198 9.54 -2.84 2.47
CA MET A 198 9.24 -3.73 3.60
C MET A 198 8.99 -5.17 3.13
N CYS A 199 8.27 -5.34 2.02
CA CYS A 199 8.03 -6.66 1.42
C CYS A 199 9.32 -7.34 0.98
N GLN A 200 10.22 -6.63 0.30
CA GLN A 200 11.54 -7.15 -0.05
C GLN A 200 12.34 -7.50 1.21
N GLY A 201 12.30 -6.64 2.24
CA GLY A 201 13.00 -6.85 3.50
C GLY A 201 12.55 -8.11 4.25
N PHE A 202 11.25 -8.41 4.28
CA PHE A 202 10.71 -9.56 5.00
C PHE A 202 10.60 -10.82 4.14
N LEU A 203 10.04 -10.70 2.94
CA LEU A 203 9.68 -11.81 2.06
C LEU A 203 10.68 -12.04 0.92
N GLY A 204 11.50 -11.06 0.57
CA GLY A 204 12.44 -11.17 -0.56
C GLY A 204 11.76 -11.08 -1.93
N THR A 205 10.55 -10.53 -1.98
CA THR A 205 9.72 -10.43 -3.20
C THR A 205 9.25 -9.00 -3.45
N ASN A 206 8.92 -8.70 -4.71
CA ASN A 206 8.26 -7.45 -5.10
C ASN A 206 6.73 -7.59 -5.04
N LEU A 207 6.03 -6.50 -4.70
CA LEU A 207 4.56 -6.46 -4.59
C LEU A 207 3.86 -5.48 -5.55
N HIS A 208 4.56 -4.97 -6.55
CA HIS A 208 4.05 -3.90 -7.42
C HIS A 208 3.94 -4.26 -8.91
N HIS A 209 4.05 -5.54 -9.27
CA HIS A 209 4.22 -5.92 -10.68
C HIS A 209 2.99 -5.64 -11.57
N THR A 210 1.77 -5.68 -11.00
CA THR A 210 0.55 -5.25 -11.71
C THR A 210 0.23 -3.77 -11.53
N ILE A 211 0.94 -3.06 -10.63
CA ILE A 211 0.61 -1.68 -10.26
C ILE A 211 1.21 -0.70 -11.27
N LYS A 212 0.37 0.18 -11.82
CA LYS A 212 0.79 1.28 -12.70
C LYS A 212 0.14 2.59 -12.28
N HIS A 213 0.83 3.70 -12.55
CA HIS A 213 0.34 5.04 -12.22
C HIS A 213 -0.06 5.88 -13.44
N LYS A 214 0.24 5.39 -14.64
CA LYS A 214 -0.06 6.02 -15.92
C LYS A 214 -0.48 4.96 -16.92
N TYR A 215 -1.38 5.34 -17.82
CA TYR A 215 -1.86 4.48 -18.89
C TYR A 215 -0.87 4.45 -20.07
N HIS A 216 -0.69 3.27 -20.67
CA HIS A 216 0.20 3.04 -21.82
C HIS A 216 -0.43 2.04 -22.83
N GLU A 217 -1.52 2.43 -23.49
CA GLU A 217 -2.23 1.62 -24.52
C GLU A 217 -2.60 0.20 -24.08
N HIS A 218 -2.88 0.05 -22.79
CA HIS A 218 -3.27 -1.25 -22.25
C HIS A 218 -4.68 -1.64 -22.67
N ASN A 219 -4.90 -2.95 -22.87
CA ASN A 219 -6.22 -3.49 -23.12
C ASN A 219 -7.10 -3.25 -21.89
N TYR A 220 -8.19 -2.52 -22.06
CA TYR A 220 -9.11 -2.15 -20.98
C TYR A 220 -9.66 -3.36 -20.22
N GLN A 221 -9.81 -4.53 -20.86
CA GLN A 221 -10.26 -5.76 -20.20
C GLN A 221 -9.34 -6.21 -19.05
N GLN A 222 -8.06 -5.89 -19.15
CA GLN A 222 -7.03 -6.21 -18.14
C GLN A 222 -6.87 -5.11 -17.08
N CYS A 223 -7.51 -3.95 -17.28
CA CYS A 223 -7.33 -2.80 -16.41
C CYS A 223 -8.32 -2.81 -15.24
N ARG A 224 -7.84 -2.44 -14.06
CA ARG A 224 -8.60 -2.22 -12.83
C ARG A 224 -8.27 -0.84 -12.29
N ILE A 225 -9.27 -0.13 -11.78
CA ILE A 225 -9.08 1.16 -11.12
C ILE A 225 -9.02 0.93 -9.61
N VAL A 226 -8.02 1.48 -8.94
CA VAL A 226 -7.86 1.38 -7.48
C VAL A 226 -7.82 2.77 -6.89
N ASN A 227 -8.92 3.15 -6.25
CA ASN A 227 -9.06 4.46 -5.62
C ASN A 227 -8.31 4.48 -4.28
N VAL A 228 -7.63 5.60 -4.03
CA VAL A 228 -6.88 5.87 -2.81
C VAL A 228 -7.16 7.31 -2.41
N PHE A 229 -7.35 7.58 -1.12
CA PHE A 229 -7.56 8.94 -0.62
C PHE A 229 -6.33 9.82 -0.79
N GLU A 230 -6.57 11.12 -0.99
CA GLU A 230 -5.51 12.12 -1.18
C GLU A 230 -4.59 12.26 0.04
N SER A 231 -5.05 11.89 1.23
CA SER A 231 -4.25 11.77 2.45
C SER A 231 -2.99 10.91 2.27
N VAL A 232 -2.94 10.00 1.30
CA VAL A 232 -1.73 9.23 0.96
C VAL A 232 -0.55 10.12 0.54
N LYS A 233 -0.81 11.35 0.05
CA LYS A 233 0.23 12.36 -0.24
C LYS A 233 1.06 12.70 1.01
N ASN A 234 0.43 12.67 2.19
CA ASN A 234 1.08 13.07 3.43
C ASN A 234 1.78 11.87 4.09
N GLU A 235 3.10 11.79 3.92
CA GLU A 235 3.93 10.70 4.47
C GLU A 235 3.77 10.53 5.98
N SER A 236 3.57 11.62 6.73
CA SER A 236 3.43 11.54 8.19
C SER A 236 2.22 10.71 8.66
N LEU A 237 1.19 10.56 7.82
CA LEU A 237 -0.02 9.81 8.14
C LEU A 237 0.15 8.30 8.05
N TRP A 238 1.09 7.81 7.23
CA TRP A 238 1.23 6.38 6.97
C TRP A 238 2.63 5.82 7.22
N LYS A 239 3.67 6.65 7.36
CA LYS A 239 5.03 6.17 7.58
C LYS A 239 5.17 5.43 8.91
N SER A 240 4.62 6.00 9.98
CA SER A 240 4.58 5.38 11.31
C SER A 240 3.80 4.06 11.29
N MET A 241 2.67 4.05 10.57
CA MET A 241 1.82 2.88 10.36
C MET A 241 2.56 1.73 9.68
N LEU A 242 3.27 2.00 8.56
CA LEU A 242 4.05 0.98 7.87
C LEU A 242 5.19 0.45 8.75
N ASN A 243 5.88 1.32 9.49
CA ASN A 243 6.95 0.89 10.38
C ASN A 243 6.46 -0.04 11.50
N ALA A 244 5.25 0.21 12.03
CA ALA A 244 4.69 -0.57 13.12
C ALA A 244 4.00 -1.87 12.66
N CYS A 245 3.32 -1.86 11.51
CA CYS A 245 2.35 -2.89 11.15
C CYS A 245 2.60 -3.54 9.76
N SER A 246 3.67 -3.17 9.04
CA SER A 246 3.91 -3.72 7.68
C SER A 246 3.98 -5.25 7.63
N LEU A 247 4.57 -5.91 8.62
CA LEU A 247 4.63 -7.38 8.65
C LEU A 247 3.22 -8.00 8.78
N ASP A 248 2.39 -7.47 9.68
CA ASP A 248 0.99 -7.88 9.82
C ASP A 248 0.23 -7.65 8.51
N MET A 249 0.42 -6.49 7.87
CA MET A 249 -0.22 -6.16 6.59
C MET A 249 0.13 -7.18 5.50
N LEU A 250 1.41 -7.54 5.37
CA LEU A 250 1.87 -8.52 4.37
C LEU A 250 1.33 -9.92 4.65
N CYS A 251 1.27 -10.34 5.92
CA CYS A 251 0.67 -11.61 6.31
C CYS A 251 -0.84 -11.65 6.03
N VAL A 252 -1.57 -10.57 6.33
CA VAL A 252 -3.00 -10.43 6.01
C VAL A 252 -3.22 -10.42 4.50
N ALA A 253 -2.37 -9.73 3.73
CA ALA A 253 -2.43 -9.72 2.27
C ALA A 253 -2.26 -11.14 1.68
N CYS A 254 -1.24 -11.89 2.13
CA CYS A 254 -1.02 -13.27 1.71
C CYS A 254 -2.22 -14.17 2.08
N HIS A 255 -2.76 -14.00 3.30
CA HIS A 255 -3.94 -14.72 3.76
C HIS A 255 -5.16 -14.43 2.86
N TYR A 256 -5.43 -13.16 2.54
CA TYR A 256 -6.57 -12.78 1.71
C TYR A 256 -6.46 -13.28 0.27
N SER A 257 -5.30 -13.14 -0.37
CA SER A 257 -5.09 -13.71 -1.71
C SER A 257 -5.29 -15.23 -1.73
N THR A 258 -4.88 -15.94 -0.68
CA THR A 258 -5.11 -17.39 -0.61
C THR A 258 -6.58 -17.72 -0.33
N ARG A 259 -7.20 -17.02 0.62
CA ARG A 259 -8.58 -17.24 1.06
C ARG A 259 -9.60 -16.97 -0.04
N PHE A 260 -9.41 -15.90 -0.80
CA PHE A 260 -10.34 -15.47 -1.85
C PHE A 260 -9.91 -15.90 -3.24
N GLN A 261 -8.85 -16.72 -3.36
CA GLN A 261 -8.19 -17.11 -4.60
C GLN A 261 -7.45 -15.97 -5.32
N ASP A 262 -8.12 -14.84 -5.54
CA ASP A 262 -7.54 -13.61 -6.07
C ASP A 262 -8.45 -12.38 -5.81
N SER A 263 -7.96 -11.21 -6.17
CA SER A 263 -8.61 -9.90 -5.98
C SER A 263 -9.89 -9.71 -6.80
N ASP A 264 -9.94 -10.21 -8.05
CA ASP A 264 -11.14 -10.17 -8.89
C ASP A 264 -12.24 -11.07 -8.29
N THR A 265 -11.89 -12.27 -7.84
CA THR A 265 -12.79 -13.22 -7.19
C THR A 265 -13.32 -12.66 -5.87
N PHE A 266 -12.45 -12.05 -5.05
CA PHE A 266 -12.88 -11.29 -3.86
C PHE A 266 -13.94 -10.24 -4.22
N LEU A 267 -13.64 -9.43 -5.24
CA LEU A 267 -14.49 -8.31 -5.63
C LEU A 267 -15.87 -8.80 -6.10
N LEU A 268 -15.92 -9.81 -6.97
CA LEU A 268 -17.14 -10.30 -7.61
C LEU A 268 -18.01 -11.17 -6.68
N HIS A 269 -17.41 -11.89 -5.74
CA HIS A 269 -18.14 -12.90 -4.94
C HIS A 269 -18.20 -12.60 -3.44
N TYR A 270 -17.35 -11.72 -2.91
CA TYR A 270 -17.21 -11.53 -1.46
C TYR A 270 -17.31 -10.07 -0.98
N SER A 271 -17.17 -9.08 -1.86
CA SER A 271 -17.14 -7.66 -1.48
C SER A 271 -18.49 -7.13 -0.98
N ASN A 272 -19.60 -7.67 -1.49
CA ASN A 272 -20.96 -7.17 -1.30
C ASN A 272 -21.11 -5.65 -1.56
N ASN A 273 -20.26 -5.08 -2.43
CA ASN A 273 -20.25 -3.65 -2.74
C ASN A 273 -20.29 -3.45 -4.27
N ASN A 274 -21.49 -3.32 -4.82
CA ASN A 274 -21.70 -3.14 -6.26
C ASN A 274 -21.11 -1.83 -6.81
N ALA A 275 -21.05 -0.78 -5.99
CA ALA A 275 -20.42 0.48 -6.40
C ALA A 275 -18.91 0.28 -6.59
N LEU A 276 -18.25 -0.35 -5.62
CA LEU A 276 -16.83 -0.69 -5.74
C LEU A 276 -16.56 -1.61 -6.94
N VAL A 277 -17.43 -2.60 -7.20
CA VAL A 277 -17.30 -3.47 -8.37
C VAL A 277 -17.36 -2.65 -9.66
N ALA A 278 -18.33 -1.74 -9.78
CA ALA A 278 -18.49 -0.89 -10.95
C ALA A 278 -17.28 0.04 -11.16
N ASP A 279 -16.77 0.65 -10.08
CA ASP A 279 -15.64 1.57 -10.14
C ASP A 279 -14.34 0.83 -10.53
N VAL A 280 -14.03 -0.27 -9.85
CA VAL A 280 -12.80 -1.04 -10.10
C VAL A 280 -12.82 -1.66 -11.50
N MET A 281 -13.97 -2.17 -11.94
CA MET A 281 -14.13 -2.81 -13.25
C MET A 281 -14.52 -1.82 -14.36
N PHE A 282 -14.48 -0.51 -14.11
CA PHE A 282 -14.99 0.50 -15.03
C PHE A 282 -14.40 0.35 -16.43
N LEU A 283 -13.07 0.28 -16.54
CA LEU A 283 -12.40 0.10 -17.83
C LEU A 283 -12.69 -1.28 -18.43
N LYS A 284 -12.69 -2.35 -17.64
CA LYS A 284 -13.01 -3.70 -18.13
C LYS A 284 -14.38 -3.76 -18.83
N ASN A 285 -15.35 -3.02 -18.30
CA ASN A 285 -16.74 -3.06 -18.74
C ASN A 285 -17.09 -2.01 -19.79
N ASN A 286 -16.15 -1.13 -20.17
CA ASN A 286 -16.39 -0.04 -21.11
C ASN A 286 -15.34 -0.05 -22.23
N SER A 287 -15.75 0.31 -23.44
CA SER A 287 -14.80 0.55 -24.55
C SER A 287 -14.37 2.01 -24.56
N SER A 288 -13.29 2.33 -25.28
CA SER A 288 -12.92 3.73 -25.52
C SER A 288 -14.07 4.52 -26.14
N ASP A 289 -14.79 3.92 -27.09
CA ASP A 289 -15.95 4.52 -27.74
C ASP A 289 -17.10 4.81 -26.75
N SER A 290 -17.41 3.88 -25.85
CA SER A 290 -18.48 4.06 -24.87
C SER A 290 -18.13 5.12 -23.83
N ILE A 291 -16.87 5.21 -23.41
CA ILE A 291 -16.42 6.25 -22.47
C ILE A 291 -16.49 7.63 -23.12
N ILE A 292 -16.09 7.75 -24.39
CA ILE A 292 -16.23 9.02 -25.13
C ILE A 292 -17.70 9.39 -25.27
N GLN A 293 -18.58 8.42 -25.55
CA GLN A 293 -20.01 8.67 -25.62
C GLN A 293 -20.56 9.17 -24.28
N LEU A 294 -20.19 8.54 -23.17
CA LEU A 294 -20.54 8.98 -21.82
C LEU A 294 -20.09 10.41 -21.55
N PHE A 295 -18.86 10.76 -21.94
CA PHE A 295 -18.37 12.13 -21.83
C PHE A 295 -19.23 13.11 -22.66
N ILE A 296 -19.50 12.80 -23.93
CA ILE A 296 -20.32 13.67 -24.78
C ILE A 296 -21.69 13.90 -24.15
N ASP A 297 -22.31 12.86 -23.60
CA ASP A 297 -23.65 12.94 -23.03
C ASP A 297 -23.68 13.68 -21.67
N GLU A 298 -22.65 13.51 -20.84
CA GLU A 298 -22.56 14.14 -19.51
C GLU A 298 -22.05 15.60 -19.55
N TYR A 299 -21.11 15.91 -20.47
CA TYR A 299 -20.37 17.17 -20.47
C TYR A 299 -20.76 18.12 -21.60
N LEU A 300 -21.29 17.63 -22.73
CA LEU A 300 -21.56 18.45 -23.90
C LEU A 300 -23.06 18.59 -24.17
N GLN A 301 -23.45 19.75 -24.69
CA GLN A 301 -24.79 20.05 -25.15
C GLN A 301 -24.73 20.50 -26.60
N LYS A 302 -25.44 19.79 -27.47
CA LYS A 302 -25.54 20.09 -28.90
C LYS A 302 -26.72 21.04 -29.12
N ASN A 303 -26.47 22.18 -29.74
CA ASN A 303 -27.49 23.17 -30.02
C ASN A 303 -27.89 23.13 -31.50
N ALA A 304 -29.19 23.11 -31.77
CA ALA A 304 -29.71 23.07 -33.14
C ALA A 304 -29.68 24.45 -33.84
N ARG A 305 -29.51 25.54 -33.10
CA ARG A 305 -29.46 26.89 -33.64
C ARG A 305 -28.01 27.31 -33.81
N ALA A 306 -27.65 27.66 -35.04
CA ALA A 306 -26.35 28.22 -35.36
C ALA A 306 -26.13 29.52 -34.57
N SER A 307 -25.13 29.53 -33.70
CA SER A 307 -24.65 30.74 -33.04
C SER A 307 -23.14 30.75 -33.11
N ASP A 308 -22.56 31.71 -33.83
CA ASP A 308 -21.10 31.84 -33.98
C ASP A 308 -20.39 32.09 -32.64
N SER A 309 -21.11 32.48 -31.59
CA SER A 309 -20.59 32.62 -30.23
C SER A 309 -20.46 31.31 -29.45
N MET A 310 -21.10 30.21 -29.88
CA MET A 310 -21.10 28.93 -29.18
C MET A 310 -20.11 27.97 -29.83
N GLN A 311 -18.85 28.05 -29.39
CA GLN A 311 -17.80 27.14 -29.86
C GLN A 311 -16.88 26.71 -28.73
N ILE A 312 -16.35 25.48 -28.86
CA ILE A 312 -15.32 24.93 -27.98
C ILE A 312 -14.08 24.68 -28.84
N ASN A 313 -12.99 25.38 -28.54
CA ASN A 313 -11.69 25.07 -29.14
C ASN A 313 -11.10 23.79 -28.52
N TRP A 314 -10.08 23.23 -29.16
CA TRP A 314 -9.47 21.99 -28.68
C TRP A 314 -8.93 22.07 -27.24
N LYS A 315 -8.28 23.18 -26.86
CA LYS A 315 -7.76 23.38 -25.49
C LYS A 315 -8.87 23.27 -24.43
N ASN A 316 -10.03 23.89 -24.68
CA ASN A 316 -11.18 23.82 -23.79
C ASN A 316 -11.81 22.43 -23.78
N MET A 317 -11.85 21.73 -24.91
CA MET A 317 -12.33 20.34 -24.98
C MET A 317 -11.44 19.40 -24.15
N GLN A 318 -10.11 19.57 -24.24
CA GLN A 318 -9.14 18.81 -23.45
C GLN A 318 -9.30 19.04 -21.95
N TYR A 319 -9.59 20.28 -21.52
CA TYR A 319 -9.89 20.59 -20.12
C TYR A 319 -11.13 19.84 -19.64
N LEU A 320 -12.22 19.92 -20.42
CA LEU A 320 -13.47 19.23 -20.10
C LEU A 320 -13.25 17.72 -19.99
N TRP A 321 -12.49 17.14 -20.92
CA TRP A 321 -12.14 15.73 -20.89
C TRP A 321 -11.32 15.36 -19.65
N LYS A 322 -10.32 16.17 -19.28
CA LYS A 322 -9.54 15.96 -18.05
C LYS A 322 -10.44 15.98 -16.81
N HIS A 323 -11.30 17.00 -16.70
CA HIS A 323 -12.26 17.14 -15.60
C HIS A 323 -13.24 15.95 -15.53
N PHE A 324 -13.66 15.41 -16.68
CA PHE A 324 -14.46 14.18 -16.73
C PHE A 324 -13.73 12.97 -16.19
N LEU A 325 -12.48 12.74 -16.61
CA LEU A 325 -11.68 11.61 -16.13
C LEU A 325 -11.47 11.69 -14.62
N GLU A 326 -11.16 12.87 -14.08
CA GLU A 326 -10.98 13.10 -12.64
C GLU A 326 -12.25 12.80 -11.85
N SER A 327 -13.42 13.21 -12.36
CA SER A 327 -14.72 12.91 -11.73
C SER A 327 -15.05 11.41 -11.65
N LYS A 328 -14.40 10.58 -12.48
CA LYS A 328 -14.53 9.12 -12.50
C LYS A 328 -13.29 8.41 -11.93
N HIS A 329 -12.33 9.16 -11.36
CA HIS A 329 -11.04 8.65 -10.86
C HIS A 329 -10.22 7.86 -11.90
N LEU A 330 -10.29 8.26 -13.17
CA LEU A 330 -9.60 7.61 -14.28
C LEU A 330 -8.26 8.29 -14.58
N PRO A 331 -7.21 7.52 -14.92
CA PRO A 331 -6.01 8.09 -15.54
C PRO A 331 -6.31 8.59 -16.95
N ALA A 332 -5.35 9.26 -17.59
CA ALA A 332 -5.44 9.65 -19.00
C ALA A 332 -5.46 8.40 -19.91
N ILE A 333 -6.66 7.84 -20.15
CA ILE A 333 -6.89 6.54 -20.79
C ILE A 333 -6.82 6.54 -22.32
N ILE A 334 -6.66 7.71 -22.96
CA ILE A 334 -6.57 7.88 -24.41
C ILE A 334 -5.49 8.93 -24.70
N PHE A 335 -4.63 8.65 -25.68
CA PHE A 335 -3.62 9.60 -26.16
C PHE A 335 -4.28 10.79 -26.85
N GLN A 336 -3.70 11.97 -26.69
CA GLN A 336 -4.31 13.23 -27.15
C GLN A 336 -4.63 13.25 -28.65
N GLN A 337 -3.75 12.70 -29.50
CA GLN A 337 -3.99 12.62 -30.95
C GLN A 337 -5.16 11.70 -31.28
N THR A 338 -5.21 10.52 -30.67
CA THR A 338 -6.31 9.56 -30.85
C THR A 338 -7.63 10.13 -30.34
N LEU A 339 -7.60 10.83 -29.21
CA LEU A 339 -8.77 11.49 -28.63
C LEU A 339 -9.34 12.56 -29.57
N HIS A 340 -8.48 13.42 -30.14
CA HIS A 340 -8.89 14.43 -31.11
C HIS A 340 -9.59 13.79 -32.32
N GLY A 341 -8.97 12.78 -32.92
CA GLY A 341 -9.55 12.06 -34.05
C GLY A 341 -10.92 11.43 -33.74
N LEU A 342 -11.10 10.85 -32.54
CA LEU A 342 -12.37 10.28 -32.11
C LEU A 342 -13.46 11.34 -31.91
N PHE A 343 -13.11 12.53 -31.40
CA PHE A 343 -14.06 13.63 -31.29
C PHE A 343 -14.44 14.19 -32.66
N VAL A 344 -13.49 14.40 -33.56
CA VAL A 344 -13.77 14.82 -34.94
C VAL A 344 -14.68 13.81 -35.63
N GLN A 345 -14.47 12.51 -35.41
CA GLN A 345 -15.33 11.47 -35.96
C GLN A 345 -16.76 11.51 -35.37
N LYS A 346 -16.92 11.61 -34.05
CA LYS A 346 -18.24 11.58 -33.38
C LYS A 346 -19.01 12.89 -33.46
N LEU A 347 -18.33 14.02 -33.61
CA LEU A 347 -18.88 15.37 -33.63
C LEU A 347 -18.64 16.07 -34.97
N GLY A 348 -18.43 15.31 -36.05
CA GLY A 348 -18.03 15.84 -37.37
C GLY A 348 -18.97 16.93 -37.91
N ASP A 349 -20.29 16.76 -37.74
CA ASP A 349 -21.30 17.76 -38.14
C ASP A 349 -21.15 19.11 -37.43
N TYR A 350 -20.40 19.13 -36.33
CA TYR A 350 -20.13 20.28 -35.48
C TYR A 350 -18.66 20.71 -35.52
N TYR A 351 -17.79 20.04 -36.28
CA TYR A 351 -16.37 20.35 -36.33
C TYR A 351 -16.05 21.24 -37.53
N LYS A 352 -15.32 22.33 -37.29
CA LYS A 352 -14.71 23.15 -38.34
C LYS A 352 -13.21 22.97 -38.29
N GLU A 353 -12.65 22.43 -39.37
CA GLU A 353 -11.20 22.27 -39.55
C GLU A 353 -10.49 23.64 -39.53
N ASP A 354 -11.11 24.65 -40.14
CA ASP A 354 -10.62 26.02 -40.12
C ASP A 354 -10.82 26.62 -38.70
N GLY A 355 -9.73 26.61 -37.93
CA GLY A 355 -9.69 27.09 -36.54
C GLY A 355 -9.66 26.01 -35.46
N ASP A 356 -9.78 24.72 -35.82
CA ASP A 356 -9.80 23.59 -34.87
C ASP A 356 -10.83 23.78 -33.74
N VAL A 357 -12.09 24.03 -34.14
CA VAL A 357 -13.20 24.36 -33.24
C VAL A 357 -14.43 23.48 -33.45
N PHE A 358 -15.11 23.17 -32.35
CA PHE A 358 -16.40 22.51 -32.32
C PHE A 358 -17.50 23.57 -32.14
N VAL A 359 -18.25 23.86 -33.20
CA VAL A 359 -19.33 24.86 -33.23
C VAL A 359 -20.67 24.29 -32.78
N ASN A 360 -21.55 25.16 -32.28
CA ASN A 360 -22.88 24.82 -31.75
C ASN A 360 -22.84 23.77 -30.63
N ILE A 361 -21.69 23.61 -29.98
CA ILE A 361 -21.51 22.78 -28.81
C ILE A 361 -21.17 23.68 -27.62
N SER A 362 -21.78 23.39 -26.48
CA SER A 362 -21.52 24.08 -25.22
C SER A 362 -21.37 23.09 -24.07
N SER A 363 -20.79 23.54 -22.97
CA SER A 363 -20.74 22.79 -21.73
C SER A 363 -21.06 23.69 -20.54
N LYS A 364 -21.79 23.16 -19.56
CA LYS A 364 -22.08 23.86 -18.30
C LYS A 364 -20.83 24.17 -17.47
N TYR A 365 -19.71 23.49 -17.74
CA TYR A 365 -18.45 23.69 -17.03
C TYR A 365 -17.55 24.78 -17.65
N LEU A 366 -17.85 25.26 -18.87
CA LEU A 366 -17.02 26.27 -19.54
C LEU A 366 -17.15 27.69 -19.00
N PRO A 367 -18.35 28.21 -18.65
CA PRO A 367 -18.49 29.62 -18.26
C PRO A 367 -17.62 30.01 -17.06
N ALA A 368 -17.58 29.18 -16.02
CA ALA A 368 -16.74 29.41 -14.85
C ALA A 368 -15.24 29.39 -15.20
N MET A 369 -14.83 28.44 -16.04
CA MET A 369 -13.45 28.35 -16.53
C MET A 369 -13.05 29.58 -17.36
N GLN A 370 -13.90 30.03 -18.28
CA GLN A 370 -13.62 31.20 -19.12
C GLN A 370 -13.51 32.48 -18.28
N LYS A 371 -14.41 32.65 -17.30
CA LYS A 371 -14.33 33.76 -16.33
C LYS A 371 -13.01 33.72 -15.56
N PHE A 372 -12.54 32.54 -15.17
CA PHE A 372 -11.25 32.37 -14.51
C PHE A 372 -10.08 32.80 -15.41
N VAL A 373 -10.03 32.32 -16.65
CA VAL A 373 -8.95 32.68 -17.60
C VAL A 373 -8.93 34.19 -17.84
N CYS A 374 -10.10 34.81 -18.09
CA CYS A 374 -10.16 36.28 -18.23
C CYS A 374 -9.70 37.00 -16.98
N PHE A 375 -10.14 36.55 -15.80
CA PHE A 375 -9.71 37.13 -14.53
C PHE A 375 -8.20 37.02 -14.34
N TRP A 376 -7.62 35.87 -14.64
CA TRP A 376 -6.20 35.63 -14.46
C TRP A 376 -5.38 36.47 -15.43
N ASP A 377 -5.71 36.44 -16.72
CA ASP A 377 -4.98 37.18 -17.76
C ASP A 377 -5.02 38.71 -17.54
N GLU A 378 -6.13 39.23 -17.01
CA GLU A 378 -6.28 40.67 -16.74
C GLU A 378 -5.59 41.12 -15.45
N ASN A 379 -5.48 40.24 -14.44
CA ASN A 379 -5.17 40.67 -13.07
C ASN A 379 -3.93 40.01 -12.48
N MET A 380 -3.51 38.84 -12.95
CA MET A 380 -2.39 38.09 -12.39
C MET A 380 -1.18 38.16 -13.32
N ALA A 381 -0.01 38.40 -12.75
CA ALA A 381 1.25 38.36 -13.50
C ALA A 381 2.38 37.85 -12.61
N VAL A 382 3.33 37.14 -13.21
CA VAL A 382 4.58 36.76 -12.53
C VAL A 382 5.48 37.99 -12.45
N ASP A 383 6.03 38.23 -11.27
CA ASP A 383 6.96 39.31 -10.97
C ASP A 383 8.05 38.79 -10.02
N GLU A 384 9.16 38.33 -10.60
CA GLU A 384 10.32 37.78 -9.87
C GLU A 384 11.07 38.83 -9.03
N THR A 385 10.75 40.11 -9.22
CA THR A 385 11.39 41.19 -8.45
C THR A 385 10.71 41.44 -7.11
N LEU A 386 9.50 40.89 -6.93
CA LEU A 386 8.69 41.04 -5.73
C LEU A 386 8.76 39.76 -4.89
N ASP A 387 9.15 39.90 -3.62
CA ASP A 387 9.06 38.84 -2.59
C ASP A 387 7.61 38.72 -2.10
N ASN A 388 6.70 38.40 -3.02
CA ASN A 388 5.26 38.33 -2.77
C ASN A 388 4.77 36.89 -2.89
N GLU A 389 3.89 36.50 -1.97
CA GLU A 389 3.24 35.19 -1.96
C GLU A 389 1.73 35.35 -1.95
N PHE A 390 1.01 34.46 -2.63
CA PHE A 390 -0.44 34.34 -2.57
C PHE A 390 -0.83 32.96 -2.08
N GLU A 391 -1.73 32.90 -1.09
CA GLU A 391 -2.42 31.66 -0.74
C GLU A 391 -3.52 31.36 -1.77
N ILE A 392 -3.76 30.07 -2.06
CA ILE A 392 -4.85 29.66 -2.96
C ILE A 392 -6.20 30.23 -2.48
N ASP A 393 -6.45 30.26 -1.17
CA ASP A 393 -7.66 30.85 -0.58
C ASP A 393 -7.82 32.35 -0.89
N GLU A 394 -6.71 33.08 -0.96
CA GLU A 394 -6.72 34.50 -1.33
C GLU A 394 -7.08 34.69 -2.79
N ILE A 395 -6.53 33.85 -3.68
CA ILE A 395 -6.86 33.84 -5.10
C ILE A 395 -8.34 33.48 -5.32
N CYS A 396 -8.86 32.47 -4.61
CA CYS A 396 -10.29 32.13 -4.58
C CYS A 396 -11.14 33.34 -4.17
N THR A 397 -10.71 34.08 -3.14
CA THR A 397 -11.40 35.29 -2.66
C THR A 397 -11.37 36.42 -3.68
N LEU A 398 -10.22 36.65 -4.31
CA LEU A 398 -10.05 37.64 -5.38
C LEU A 398 -10.91 37.32 -6.60
N PHE A 399 -10.93 36.06 -7.01
CA PHE A 399 -11.76 35.59 -8.11
C PHE A 399 -13.26 35.77 -7.79
N LYS A 400 -13.68 35.42 -6.58
CA LYS A 400 -15.06 35.64 -6.13
C LYS A 400 -15.45 37.10 -6.12
N LYS A 401 -14.61 37.99 -5.60
CA LYS A 401 -14.84 39.44 -5.62
C LYS A 401 -14.84 39.99 -7.05
N GLY A 402 -13.99 39.46 -7.93
CA GLY A 402 -13.84 39.93 -9.30
C GLY A 402 -14.93 39.48 -10.28
N CYS A 403 -15.43 38.26 -10.11
CA CYS A 403 -16.30 37.59 -11.10
C CYS A 403 -17.65 37.14 -10.55
N GLY A 404 -17.87 37.21 -9.23
CA GLY A 404 -19.10 36.76 -8.57
C GLY A 404 -19.27 35.23 -8.50
N GLU A 405 -18.26 34.47 -8.94
CA GLU A 405 -18.26 33.00 -8.94
C GLU A 405 -17.51 32.46 -7.73
N THR A 406 -17.91 31.30 -7.22
CA THR A 406 -17.21 30.63 -6.12
C THR A 406 -16.60 29.34 -6.63
N VAL A 407 -15.30 29.17 -6.38
CA VAL A 407 -14.55 27.94 -6.62
C VAL A 407 -13.88 27.53 -5.32
N ASN A 408 -13.71 26.23 -5.12
CA ASN A 408 -12.93 25.73 -3.98
C ASN A 408 -11.43 25.66 -4.34
N ASN A 409 -10.60 25.39 -3.34
CA ASN A 409 -9.14 25.40 -3.51
C ASN A 409 -8.65 24.36 -4.51
N ASN A 410 -9.21 23.15 -4.49
CA ASN A 410 -8.82 22.10 -5.42
C ASN A 410 -9.14 22.51 -6.87
N GLN A 411 -10.34 23.05 -7.11
CA GLN A 411 -10.73 23.59 -8.41
C GLN A 411 -9.81 24.73 -8.87
N MET A 412 -9.44 25.63 -7.95
CA MET A 412 -8.51 26.72 -8.26
C MET A 412 -7.13 26.19 -8.66
N ILE A 413 -6.59 25.24 -7.91
CA ILE A 413 -5.33 24.56 -8.22
C ILE A 413 -5.40 23.87 -9.59
N ASP A 414 -6.48 23.17 -9.88
CA ASP A 414 -6.68 22.47 -11.15
C ASP A 414 -6.74 23.43 -12.34
N LEU A 415 -7.42 24.56 -12.17
CA LEU A 415 -7.50 25.62 -13.17
C LEU A 415 -6.13 26.25 -13.44
N ILE A 416 -5.39 26.61 -12.39
CA ILE A 416 -4.05 27.19 -12.52
C ILE A 416 -3.10 26.19 -13.19
N THR A 417 -3.03 24.97 -12.66
CA THR A 417 -2.14 23.90 -13.17
C THR A 417 -2.43 23.57 -14.63
N TYR A 418 -3.69 23.66 -15.06
CA TYR A 418 -4.05 23.34 -16.44
C TYR A 418 -3.79 24.49 -17.42
N PHE A 419 -4.20 25.71 -17.09
CA PHE A 419 -4.12 26.85 -18.01
C PHE A 419 -2.78 27.58 -17.96
N TYR A 420 -2.08 27.51 -16.83
CA TYR A 420 -0.81 28.19 -16.53
C TYR A 420 0.19 27.19 -15.93
N PRO A 421 0.63 26.16 -16.71
CA PRO A 421 1.48 25.08 -16.20
C PRO A 421 2.87 25.52 -15.73
N ASP A 422 3.30 26.73 -16.10
CA ASP A 422 4.57 27.32 -15.67
C ASP A 422 4.50 27.92 -14.25
N ILE A 423 3.29 28.00 -13.66
CA ILE A 423 3.09 28.48 -12.29
C ILE A 423 3.29 27.33 -11.31
N GLU A 424 4.31 27.44 -10.46
CA GLU A 424 4.56 26.48 -9.40
C GLU A 424 3.68 26.77 -8.17
N ILE A 425 2.96 25.74 -7.71
CA ILE A 425 2.15 25.79 -6.49
C ILE A 425 2.86 24.97 -5.41
N GLU A 426 3.31 25.63 -4.36
CA GLU A 426 3.99 24.97 -3.24
C GLU A 426 2.97 24.48 -2.21
N ASN A 427 3.13 23.21 -1.79
CA ASN A 427 2.32 22.56 -0.76
C ASN A 427 0.79 22.60 -1.01
N ASP A 428 0.37 22.60 -2.29
CA ASP A 428 -1.03 22.79 -2.69
C ASP A 428 -1.66 24.06 -2.07
N LYS A 429 -0.84 25.06 -1.70
CA LYS A 429 -1.30 26.22 -0.90
C LYS A 429 -0.71 27.57 -1.33
N TYR A 430 0.56 27.67 -1.70
CA TYR A 430 1.24 28.95 -1.91
C TYR A 430 1.71 29.11 -3.35
N ILE A 431 1.65 30.32 -3.87
CA ILE A 431 2.26 30.72 -5.15
C ILE A 431 3.14 31.95 -4.89
N TYR A 432 4.41 31.84 -5.27
CA TYR A 432 5.41 32.89 -5.07
C TYR A 432 5.60 33.74 -6.32
N ASN A 433 6.21 34.91 -6.15
CA ASN A 433 6.56 35.85 -7.23
C ASN A 433 5.35 36.21 -8.10
N LEU A 434 4.18 36.34 -7.48
CA LEU A 434 2.93 36.67 -8.16
C LEU A 434 2.48 38.06 -7.73
N ARG A 435 2.03 38.87 -8.69
CA ARG A 435 1.36 40.15 -8.43
C ARG A 435 -0.09 40.09 -8.88
N CYS A 436 -0.95 40.79 -8.15
CA CYS A 436 -2.36 40.95 -8.49
C CYS A 436 -2.69 42.43 -8.68
N ALA A 437 -3.18 42.82 -9.86
CA ALA A 437 -3.60 44.19 -10.15
C ALA A 437 -4.77 44.67 -9.25
N LYS A 438 -5.54 43.73 -8.69
CA LYS A 438 -6.67 44.03 -7.80
C LYS A 438 -6.29 44.09 -6.32
N TRP A 439 -5.08 43.69 -5.94
CA TRP A 439 -4.65 43.71 -4.54
C TRP A 439 -3.14 43.85 -4.41
N ASP A 440 -2.73 45.00 -3.89
CA ASP A 440 -1.35 45.28 -3.49
C ASP A 440 -1.23 45.14 -1.96
N LYS A 441 -0.75 43.98 -1.53
CA LYS A 441 -0.60 43.63 -0.11
C LYS A 441 0.32 44.61 0.62
N GLN A 442 1.43 45.01 0.01
CA GLN A 442 2.43 45.87 0.63
C GLN A 442 1.89 47.30 0.75
N LEU A 443 1.20 47.79 -0.27
CA LEU A 443 0.54 49.10 -0.20
C LEU A 443 -0.51 49.14 0.92
N ASP A 444 -1.36 48.11 1.03
CA ASP A 444 -2.36 48.04 2.10
C ASP A 444 -1.71 48.10 3.49
N ILE A 445 -0.63 47.34 3.71
CA ILE A 445 0.14 47.38 4.96
C ILE A 445 0.65 48.79 5.23
N ASN A 446 1.30 49.43 4.25
CA ASN A 446 1.86 50.77 4.39
C ASN A 446 0.80 51.82 4.69
N VAL A 447 -0.36 51.76 4.01
CA VAL A 447 -1.48 52.68 4.24
C VAL A 447 -2.01 52.57 5.67
N ALA A 448 -2.22 51.36 6.19
CA ALA A 448 -2.67 51.19 7.57
C ALA A 448 -1.61 51.63 8.59
N LEU A 449 -0.34 51.35 8.34
CA LEU A 449 0.76 51.79 9.22
C LEU A 449 0.86 53.32 9.29
N GLU A 450 0.76 54.00 8.15
CA GLU A 450 0.78 55.47 8.12
C GLU A 450 -0.46 56.07 8.80
N ALA A 451 -1.64 55.48 8.62
CA ALA A 451 -2.85 55.88 9.34
C ALA A 451 -2.69 55.71 10.86
N MET A 452 -2.16 54.57 11.31
CA MET A 452 -1.88 54.32 12.72
C MET A 452 -0.90 55.34 13.30
N LYS A 453 0.20 55.64 12.58
CA LYS A 453 1.18 56.65 13.01
C LYS A 453 0.53 58.03 13.16
N GLN A 454 -0.34 58.42 12.22
CA GLN A 454 -1.05 59.69 12.27
C GLN A 454 -2.00 59.79 13.46
N GLU A 455 -2.74 58.71 13.78
CA GLU A 455 -3.61 58.66 14.96
C GLU A 455 -2.81 58.80 16.26
N TYR A 456 -1.68 58.08 16.38
CA TYR A 456 -0.81 58.17 17.56
C TYR A 456 -0.24 59.58 17.74
N ILE A 457 0.18 60.23 16.65
CA ILE A 457 0.66 61.62 16.67
C ILE A 457 -0.48 62.57 17.11
N ALA A 458 -1.69 62.39 16.60
CA ALA A 458 -2.84 63.22 16.95
C ALA A 458 -3.25 63.07 18.43
N GLU A 459 -3.08 61.89 19.00
CA GLU A 459 -3.39 61.59 20.41
C GLU A 459 -2.23 61.86 21.39
N ASN A 460 -1.10 62.43 20.92
CA ASN A 460 0.13 62.61 21.71
C ASN A 460 0.65 61.31 22.34
N GLN A 461 0.41 60.16 21.70
CA GLN A 461 0.94 58.88 22.12
C GLN A 461 2.37 58.66 21.59
N PRO A 462 3.26 57.98 22.33
CA PRO A 462 4.58 57.63 21.83
C PRO A 462 4.47 56.66 20.64
N LEU A 463 5.26 56.87 19.59
CA LEU A 463 5.35 56.01 18.39
C LEU A 463 6.08 54.68 18.67
N THR A 464 5.69 54.01 19.77
CA THR A 464 6.21 52.73 20.20
C THR A 464 5.03 51.77 20.31
N PHE A 465 4.90 50.88 19.33
CA PHE A 465 3.88 49.83 19.28
C PHE A 465 4.53 48.51 18.91
N SER A 466 3.94 47.39 19.36
CA SER A 466 4.42 46.06 18.95
C SER A 466 3.92 45.73 17.54
N ASN A 467 4.63 44.82 16.85
CA ASN A 467 4.19 44.30 15.54
C ASN A 467 2.79 43.69 15.62
N TYR A 468 2.50 43.05 16.75
CA TYR A 468 1.20 42.46 17.01
C TYR A 468 0.10 43.51 17.10
N ASP A 469 0.33 44.61 17.82
CA ASP A 469 -0.64 45.72 17.92
C ASP A 469 -0.83 46.40 16.56
N ALA A 470 0.25 46.58 15.79
CA ALA A 470 0.17 47.10 14.43
C ALA A 470 -0.63 46.18 13.50
N TYR A 471 -0.45 44.86 13.61
CA TYR A 471 -1.25 43.90 12.85
C TYR A 471 -2.73 43.91 13.26
N LEU A 472 -3.04 44.01 14.56
CA LEU A 472 -4.42 44.16 15.03
C LEU A 472 -5.05 45.45 14.48
N TYR A 473 -4.31 46.55 14.46
CA TYR A 473 -4.75 47.79 13.85
C TYR A 473 -5.02 47.60 12.35
N TYR A 474 -4.08 47.01 11.61
CA TYR A 474 -4.25 46.68 10.18
C TYR A 474 -5.52 45.86 9.93
N CYS A 475 -5.76 44.80 10.72
CA CYS A 475 -6.95 43.96 10.59
C CYS A 475 -8.25 44.74 10.85
N LYS A 476 -8.22 45.68 11.79
CA LYS A 476 -9.35 46.56 12.08
C LYS A 476 -9.56 47.59 10.97
N TYR A 477 -8.48 48.15 10.43
CA TYR A 477 -8.50 49.15 9.37
C TYR A 477 -9.10 48.59 8.08
N PHE A 478 -8.76 47.36 7.71
CA PHE A 478 -9.30 46.65 6.54
C PHE A 478 -10.42 45.67 6.88
N SER A 479 -11.18 45.91 7.96
CA SER A 479 -12.27 45.02 8.38
C SER A 479 -13.32 44.86 7.26
N GLY A 480 -13.63 43.61 6.91
CA GLY A 480 -14.51 43.26 5.77
C GLY A 480 -13.83 43.31 4.38
N GLY A 481 -12.56 43.70 4.34
CA GLY A 481 -11.72 43.78 3.14
C GLY A 481 -10.94 42.50 2.82
N LEU A 482 -9.84 42.63 2.09
CA LEU A 482 -8.80 41.61 1.99
C LEU A 482 -7.79 41.87 3.10
N ILE A 483 -7.37 40.82 3.80
CA ILE A 483 -6.46 40.93 4.95
C ILE A 483 -5.34 39.93 4.71
N VAL A 484 -4.09 40.39 4.73
CA VAL A 484 -2.92 39.52 4.62
C VAL A 484 -2.79 38.60 5.84
N SER A 485 -2.12 37.45 5.68
CA SER A 485 -1.77 36.62 6.82
C SER A 485 -0.83 37.36 7.78
N LYS A 486 -0.88 37.03 9.08
CA LYS A 486 0.06 37.59 10.06
C LYS A 486 1.51 37.34 9.69
N MET A 487 1.81 36.15 9.18
CA MET A 487 3.16 35.77 8.74
C MET A 487 3.63 36.67 7.61
N PHE A 488 2.78 36.91 6.61
CA PHE A 488 3.09 37.83 5.51
C PHE A 488 3.32 39.26 6.02
N TYR A 489 2.45 39.74 6.92
CA TYR A 489 2.55 41.06 7.53
C TYR A 489 3.89 41.24 8.26
N ASP A 490 4.22 40.31 9.16
CA ASP A 490 5.45 40.36 9.97
C ASP A 490 6.72 40.40 9.08
N ASN A 491 6.70 39.72 7.93
CA ASN A 491 7.81 39.70 6.98
C ASN A 491 8.01 41.03 6.21
N HIS A 492 6.99 41.89 6.15
CA HIS A 492 6.96 43.06 5.27
C HIS A 492 6.93 44.41 5.98
N VAL A 493 6.67 44.45 7.30
CA VAL A 493 6.55 45.69 8.08
C VAL A 493 7.91 46.27 8.51
N PHE A 494 8.99 45.50 8.43
CA PHE A 494 10.33 45.86 8.93
C PHE A 494 11.47 45.74 7.90
N ARG A 495 11.16 45.86 6.60
CA ARG A 495 12.18 45.97 5.55
C ARG A 495 12.37 47.40 5.07
#